data_AF-A0A6B3HI63-F1
#
_entry.id   AF-A0A6B3HI63-F1
#
_cell.length_a   1.000
_cell.length_b   1.000
_cell.length_c   1.000
_cell.angle_alpha   90.00
_cell.angle_beta   90.00
_cell.angle_gamma   90.00
#
_symmetry.space_group_name_H-M   'P 1'
#
loop_
_entity.id
_entity.type
_entity.pdbx_description
1 polymer ?
#
loop_
_entity_poly.entity_id
_entity_poly.type
_entity_poly.pdbx_seq_one_letter_code
_entity_poly.pdbx_strand_id
1 'polypeptide(L)' 'MTTSTSPDVFSTDAWMRRFVQSAHTAKDRLTALDQEVGDGDFGINLSTGAHFTLRHLEANPASDNDP' A
#
# COMPACT_ATOMS: atom_id res chain seq x y z
N MET A 1 2.43 -34.96 9.04
CA MET A 1 2.82 -33.54 9.05
C MET A 1 2.02 -32.83 7.99
N THR A 2 0.94 -32.15 8.37
CA THR A 2 0.21 -31.25 7.48
C THR A 2 0.65 -29.83 7.86
N THR A 3 1.49 -29.22 7.03
CA THR A 3 1.79 -27.79 7.14
C THR A 3 0.53 -27.04 6.73
N SER A 4 -0.30 -26.69 7.71
CA SER A 4 -1.37 -25.73 7.52
C SER A 4 -0.70 -24.39 7.27
N THR A 5 -0.52 -24.02 6.01
CA THR A 5 -0.16 -22.64 5.66
C THR A 5 -1.32 -21.79 6.12
N SER A 6 -1.16 -21.12 7.26
CA SER A 6 -2.15 -20.19 7.78
C SER A 6 -2.40 -19.12 6.71
N PRO A 7 -3.66 -18.80 6.34
CA PRO A 7 -4.00 -17.71 5.41
C PRO A 7 -3.45 -16.33 5.82
N ASP A 8 -2.96 -16.23 7.05
CA ASP A 8 -2.50 -15.02 7.72
C ASP A 8 -1.27 -14.34 7.09
N VAL A 9 -0.57 -15.00 6.16
CA VAL A 9 0.59 -14.42 5.45
C VAL A 9 0.18 -13.33 4.44
N PHE A 10 -1.12 -13.21 4.13
CA PHE A 10 -1.66 -12.19 3.22
C PHE A 10 -2.85 -11.41 3.81
N SER A 11 -2.72 -10.93 5.06
CA SER A 11 -3.66 -9.91 5.54
C SER A 11 -3.63 -8.68 4.63
N THR A 12 -4.80 -8.16 4.26
CA THR A 12 -4.94 -6.92 3.49
C THR A 12 -4.24 -5.75 4.17
N ASP A 13 -4.25 -5.69 5.52
CA ASP A 13 -3.52 -4.66 6.27
C ASP A 13 -2.00 -4.78 6.07
N ALA A 14 -1.46 -6.00 6.22
CA ALA A 14 -0.05 -6.27 6.02
C ALA A 14 0.40 -5.97 4.58
N TRP A 15 -0.45 -6.29 3.59
CA TRP A 15 -0.22 -5.93 2.20
C TRP A 15 -0.22 -4.40 2.01
N MET A 16 -1.19 -3.69 2.59
CA MET A 16 -1.35 -2.25 2.41
C MET A 16 -0.17 -1.48 3.00
N ARG A 17 0.31 -1.88 4.20
CA ARG A 17 1.53 -1.32 4.80
C ARG A 17 2.76 -1.50 3.92
N ARG A 18 2.95 -2.69 3.35
CA ARG A 18 4.07 -2.98 2.43
C ARG A 18 3.94 -2.16 1.15
N PHE A 19 2.75 -2.04 0.59
CA PHE A 19 2.52 -1.25 -0.62
C PHE A 19 2.83 0.24 -0.40
N VAL A 20 2.39 0.83 0.71
CA VAL A 20 2.74 2.23 1.05
C VAL A 20 4.26 2.41 1.12
N GLN A 21 4.96 1.48 1.77
CA GLN A 21 6.41 1.54 1.86
C GLN A 21 7.07 1.44 0.48
N SER A 22 6.58 0.54 -0.39
CA SER A 22 7.07 0.41 -1.76
C SER A 22 6.82 1.65 -2.60
N ALA A 23 5.61 2.23 -2.53
CA ALA A 23 5.25 3.46 -3.24
C ALA A 23 6.12 4.64 -2.79
N HIS A 24 6.31 4.81 -1.48
CA HIS A 24 7.18 5.86 -0.95
C HIS A 24 8.64 5.68 -1.38
N THR A 25 9.16 4.45 -1.34
CA THR A 25 10.55 4.14 -1.75
C THR A 25 10.75 4.37 -3.25
N ALA A 26 9.75 4.07 -4.09
CA ALA A 26 9.84 4.21 -5.53
C ALA A 26 9.46 5.61 -6.05
N LYS A 27 8.96 6.50 -5.18
CA LYS A 27 8.38 7.81 -5.54
C LYS A 27 9.20 8.57 -6.58
N ASP A 28 10.48 8.81 -6.32
CA ASP A 28 11.32 9.63 -7.21
C ASP A 28 11.56 8.94 -8.56
N ARG A 29 11.75 7.62 -8.56
CA ARG A 29 11.90 6.83 -9.80
C ARG A 29 10.61 6.84 -10.62
N LEU A 30 9.46 6.73 -9.97
CA LEU A 30 8.16 6.75 -10.62
C LEU A 30 7.84 8.12 -11.22
N THR A 31 8.17 9.20 -10.50
CA THR A 31 8.11 10.57 -11.04
C THR A 31 9.06 10.75 -12.23
N ALA A 32 10.29 10.23 -12.16
CA ALA A 32 11.23 10.33 -13.27
C ALA A 32 10.75 9.60 -14.53
N LEU A 33 10.18 8.39 -14.38
CA LEU A 33 9.58 7.66 -15.51
C LEU A 33 8.41 8.41 -16.13
N ASP A 34 7.57 9.02 -15.29
CA ASP A 34 6.43 9.81 -15.75
C ASP A 34 6.88 11.11 -16.44
N GLN A 35 8.02 11.69 -16.07
CA GLN A 35 8.59 12.83 -16.80
C GLN A 35 9.06 12.48 -18.22
N GLU A 36 9.31 11.21 -18.54
CA GLU A 36 9.72 10.80 -19.89
C GLU A 36 8.57 10.93 -20.90
N VAL A 37 7.32 10.78 -20.46
CA VAL A 37 6.15 10.67 -21.36
C VAL A 37 4.86 11.31 -20.82
N GLY A 38 4.90 11.99 -19.68
CA GLY A 38 3.77 12.52 -18.92
C GLY A 38 4.09 13.86 -18.24
N ASP A 39 3.35 14.21 -17.19
CA ASP A 39 3.48 15.49 -16.47
C ASP A 39 4.36 15.41 -15.21
N GLY A 40 4.81 14.21 -14.85
CA GLY A 40 5.81 13.98 -13.82
C GLY A 40 5.24 13.94 -12.40
N ASP A 41 3.92 13.77 -12.24
CA ASP A 41 3.27 13.75 -10.95
C ASP A 41 2.99 12.33 -10.41
N PHE A 42 3.21 11.27 -11.20
CA PHE A 42 2.77 9.92 -10.85
C PHE A 42 3.29 9.43 -9.49
N GLY A 43 4.59 9.56 -9.23
CA GLY A 43 5.17 9.15 -7.94
C GLY A 43 4.58 9.90 -6.75
N ILE A 44 4.32 11.20 -6.92
CA ILE A 44 3.74 12.07 -5.90
C ILE A 44 2.29 11.66 -5.63
N ASN A 45 1.49 11.49 -6.69
CA ASN A 45 0.08 11.10 -6.61
C ASN A 45 -0.07 9.73 -5.95
N LEU A 46 0.73 8.74 -6.36
CA LEU A 46 0.68 7.39 -5.81
C LEU A 46 1.07 7.37 -4.33
N SER A 47 2.19 8.00 -3.96
CA SER A 47 2.66 8.04 -2.56
C SER A 47 1.64 8.74 -1.65
N THR A 48 1.07 9.84 -2.11
CA THR A 48 0.05 10.62 -1.38
C THR A 48 -1.22 9.80 -1.17
N GLY A 49 -1.77 9.21 -2.24
CA GLY A 49 -2.99 8.40 -2.15
C GLY A 49 -2.81 7.17 -1.27
N ALA A 50 -1.67 6.47 -1.39
CA ALA A 50 -1.37 5.30 -0.57
C ALA A 50 -1.24 5.67 0.92
N HIS A 51 -0.57 6.78 1.24
CA HIS A 51 -0.44 7.26 2.61
C HIS A 51 -1.80 7.57 3.26
N PHE A 52 -2.67 8.32 2.57
CA PHE A 52 -3.99 8.65 3.08
C PHE A 52 -4.89 7.41 3.22
N THR A 53 -4.77 6.45 2.30
CA THR A 53 -5.51 5.17 2.38
C THR A 53 -5.13 4.40 3.64
N LEU A 54 -3.83 4.21 3.90
CA LEU A 54 -3.37 3.53 5.12
C LEU A 54 -3.85 4.26 6.37
N ARG A 55 -3.76 5.59 6.40
CA ARG A 55 -4.24 6.38 7.54
C ARG A 55 -5.75 6.18 7.78
N HIS A 56 -6.54 6.07 6.70
CA HIS A 56 -7.97 5.82 6.82
C HIS A 56 -8.27 4.42 7.38
N LEU A 57 -7.52 3.41 6.95
CA LEU A 57 -7.65 2.04 7.48
C LEU A 57 -7.24 1.96 8.96
N GLU A 58 -6.18 2.66 9.36
CA GLU A 58 -5.74 2.72 10.76
C GLU A 58 -6.75 3.45 11.66
N ALA A 59 -7.47 4.44 11.12
CA ALA A 59 -8.51 5.16 11.85
C ALA A 59 -9.82 4.36 11.98
N ASN A 60 -10.06 3.43 11.06
CA ASN A 60 -11.24 2.58 11.01
C ASN A 60 -10.81 1.11 11.00
N PRO A 61 -10.22 0.59 12.11
CA PRO A 61 -9.97 -0.83 12.19
C PRO A 61 -11.31 -1.53 12.03
N ALA A 62 -11.43 -2.40 11.02
CA ALA A 62 -12.61 -3.24 10.88
C ALA A 62 -12.89 -3.85 12.25
N SER A 63 -14.13 -3.71 12.73
CA SER A 63 -14.52 -4.40 13.93
C SER A 63 -14.33 -5.89 13.63
N ASP A 64 -13.36 -6.54 14.26
CA ASP A 64 -13.14 -7.99 14.27
C ASP A 64 -14.32 -8.72 14.96
N ASN A 65 -15.54 -8.38 14.56
CA ASN A 65 -16.78 -8.96 15.03
C ASN A 65 -17.67 -9.23 13.81
N ASP A 66 -17.32 -10.29 13.08
CA ASP A 66 -18.32 -11.13 12.42
C ASP A 66 -18.33 -12.47 13.20
N PRO A 67 -19.51 -12.98 13.63
CA PRO A 67 -19.67 -14.00 14.68
C PRO A 67 -19.26 -15.43 14.29
#